data_AF-A0A9P7RYK8-F1
#
_entry.id   AF-A0A9P7RYK8-F1
#
_cell.length_a   1.000
_cell.length_b   1.000
_cell.length_c   1.000
_cell.angle_alpha   90.00
_cell.angle_beta   90.00
_cell.angle_gamma   90.00
#
_symmetry.space_group_name_H-M   'P 1'
#
loop_
_entity.id
_entity.type
_entity.pdbx_description
1 polymer ?
#
loop_
_entity_poly.entity_id
_entity_poly.type
_entity_poly.pdbx_seq_one_letter_code
_entity_poly.pdbx_strand_id
1 'polypeptide(L)'
;MSFPTPKFSKPYRTYAPRRLAPRPIVIPLYATPITRIPSPPLPVHRTLPAKIRFHPYAEARRASPNNRPPPISIPAAVNRSTTSPPASTESVPDSPLTPIDPSQPETSRAETVKIRPPRIMSVSHAGWHEAQQAEYREIAKTAIRANLDFMKSLGEQDKTARGKAIKVIEDALPIFKEHENNWGATILLRDQLKSMKDTTAKRTKRVQAKASKASTSQADA
;
A
#
# COMPACT_ATOMS: atom_id res chain seq x y z
N MET A 1 20.05 -2.89 84.56
CA MET A 1 20.02 -2.18 83.26
C MET A 1 19.73 -3.23 82.19
N SER A 2 18.67 -3.05 81.40
CA SER A 2 18.18 -4.01 80.40
C SER A 2 18.37 -3.41 79.01
N PHE A 3 19.04 -4.13 78.11
CA PHE A 3 19.23 -3.70 76.72
C PHE A 3 18.16 -4.34 75.83
N PRO A 4 17.58 -3.59 74.86
CA PRO A 4 16.60 -4.16 73.95
C PRO A 4 17.27 -5.11 72.94
N THR A 5 16.60 -6.21 72.64
CA THR A 5 17.06 -7.20 71.66
C THR A 5 16.88 -6.70 70.22
N PRO A 6 17.88 -6.93 69.34
CA PRO A 6 17.80 -6.49 67.95
C PRO A 6 16.82 -7.37 67.16
N LYS A 7 15.92 -6.73 66.41
CA LYS A 7 15.03 -7.40 65.47
C LYS A 7 15.75 -7.60 64.14
N PHE A 8 16.19 -8.82 63.86
CA PHE A 8 16.74 -9.17 62.54
C PHE A 8 15.62 -9.17 61.49
N SER A 9 15.74 -8.30 60.47
CA SER A 9 14.83 -8.28 59.33
C SER A 9 15.04 -9.52 58.46
N LYS A 10 13.95 -10.06 57.91
CA LYS A 10 13.93 -11.24 57.03
C LYS A 10 14.95 -11.11 55.87
N PRO A 11 15.65 -12.20 55.50
CA PRO A 11 16.61 -12.16 54.41
C PRO A 11 15.90 -11.90 53.07
N TYR A 12 16.29 -10.84 52.37
CA TYR A 12 15.85 -10.60 51.00
C TYR A 12 16.46 -11.64 50.07
N ARG A 13 15.60 -12.38 49.35
CA ARG A 13 15.99 -13.33 48.32
C ARG A 13 16.44 -12.55 47.08
N THR A 14 17.75 -12.39 46.92
CA THR A 14 18.40 -11.65 45.82
C THR A 14 18.43 -12.38 44.47
N TYR A 15 17.98 -13.63 44.40
CA TYR A 15 18.00 -14.39 43.14
C TYR A 15 16.67 -14.27 42.40
N ALA A 16 16.71 -13.59 41.25
CA ALA A 16 15.63 -13.64 40.28
C ALA A 16 15.36 -15.10 39.85
N PRO A 17 14.09 -15.51 39.67
CA PRO A 17 13.77 -16.85 39.22
C PRO A 17 14.41 -17.12 37.85
N ARG A 18 15.02 -18.31 37.68
CA ARG A 18 15.63 -18.75 36.41
C ARG A 18 14.59 -18.64 35.29
N ARG A 19 14.83 -17.74 34.32
CA ARG A 19 14.04 -17.67 33.10
C ARG A 19 14.33 -18.90 32.26
N LEU A 20 13.40 -19.85 32.23
CA LEU A 20 13.46 -20.98 31.32
C LEU A 20 13.17 -20.46 29.91
N ALA A 21 14.08 -20.72 28.96
CA ALA A 21 13.85 -20.38 27.57
C ALA A 21 12.61 -21.14 27.04
N PRO A 22 11.80 -20.54 26.15
CA PRO A 22 10.72 -21.24 25.48
C PRO A 22 11.27 -22.50 24.77
N ARG A 23 10.64 -23.65 24.99
CA ARG A 23 11.02 -24.88 24.29
C ARG A 23 10.68 -24.73 22.79
N PRO A 24 11.51 -25.29 21.89
CA PRO A 24 11.21 -25.27 20.46
C PRO A 24 9.91 -26.03 20.17
N ILE A 25 9.03 -25.42 19.38
CA ILE A 25 7.80 -26.04 18.92
C ILE A 25 8.13 -26.85 17.65
N VAL A 26 8.01 -28.17 17.74
CA VAL A 26 8.15 -29.06 16.58
C VAL A 26 6.79 -29.16 15.89
N ILE A 27 6.69 -28.66 14.66
CA ILE A 27 5.48 -28.77 13.84
C ILE A 27 5.67 -29.95 12.88
N PRO A 28 4.93 -31.06 13.03
CA PRO A 28 4.99 -32.16 12.07
C PRO A 28 4.44 -31.69 10.73
N LEU A 29 5.31 -31.68 9.71
CA LEU A 29 4.90 -31.44 8.32
C LEU A 29 4.34 -32.75 7.77
N TYR A 30 3.03 -32.90 7.79
CA TYR A 30 2.38 -33.97 7.04
C TYR A 30 2.45 -33.63 5.55
N ALA A 31 3.19 -34.42 4.78
CA ALA A 31 3.26 -34.29 3.33
C ALA A 31 1.92 -34.76 2.73
N THR A 32 1.08 -33.81 2.32
CA THR A 32 -0.12 -34.13 1.54
C THR A 32 0.28 -34.38 0.08
N PRO A 33 -0.10 -35.51 -0.54
CA PRO A 33 0.19 -35.75 -1.94
C PRO A 33 -0.55 -34.70 -2.79
N ILE A 34 0.21 -33.93 -3.57
CA ILE A 34 -0.33 -32.95 -4.50
C ILE A 34 -0.93 -33.73 -5.67
N THR A 35 -2.26 -33.73 -5.79
CA THR A 35 -2.95 -34.21 -6.98
C THR A 35 -2.61 -33.30 -8.16
N ARG A 36 -1.63 -33.73 -8.97
CA ARG A 36 -1.29 -33.03 -10.22
C ARG A 36 -2.45 -33.23 -11.19
N ILE A 37 -3.15 -32.14 -11.51
CA ILE A 37 -4.07 -32.10 -12.64
C ILE A 37 -3.24 -32.36 -13.91
N PRO A 38 -3.54 -33.39 -14.72
CA PRO A 38 -2.80 -33.63 -15.95
C PRO A 38 -3.02 -32.46 -16.89
N SER A 39 -1.97 -31.66 -17.11
CA SER A 39 -1.96 -30.63 -18.15
C SER A 39 -1.92 -31.30 -19.52
N PRO A 40 -2.71 -30.83 -20.51
CA PRO A 40 -2.63 -31.35 -21.87
C PRO A 40 -1.21 -31.17 -22.44
N PRO A 41 -0.72 -32.12 -23.26
CA PRO A 41 0.57 -31.99 -23.90
C PRO A 41 0.58 -30.75 -24.80
N LEU A 42 1.56 -29.87 -24.59
CA LEU A 42 1.75 -28.70 -25.44
C LEU A 42 2.12 -29.17 -26.85
N PRO A 43 1.50 -28.62 -27.91
CA PRO A 43 1.87 -28.96 -29.29
C PRO A 43 3.30 -28.49 -29.57
N VAL A 44 4.22 -29.44 -29.75
CA VAL A 44 5.67 -29.23 -29.95
C VAL A 44 5.99 -28.69 -31.36
N HIS A 45 5.00 -28.60 -32.26
CA HIS A 45 5.18 -28.10 -33.62
C HIS A 45 4.39 -26.81 -33.88
N ARG A 46 4.76 -25.72 -33.20
CA ARG A 46 4.60 -24.39 -33.79
C ARG A 46 5.94 -23.96 -34.36
N THR A 47 5.99 -23.85 -35.68
CA THR A 47 7.09 -23.25 -36.43
C THR A 47 7.53 -21.94 -35.76
N LEU A 48 8.75 -21.94 -35.24
CA LEU A 48 9.39 -20.73 -34.74
C LEU A 48 9.54 -19.76 -35.92
N PRO A 49 9.07 -18.50 -35.83
CA PRO A 49 9.34 -17.53 -36.87
C PRO A 49 10.86 -17.30 -36.95
N ALA A 50 11.43 -17.41 -38.17
CA ALA A 50 12.87 -17.31 -38.46
C ALA A 50 13.50 -15.93 -38.21
N LYS A 51 12.79 -15.02 -37.53
CA LYS A 51 13.25 -13.67 -37.24
C LYS A 51 13.42 -13.50 -35.74
N ILE A 52 14.67 -13.57 -35.29
CA ILE A 52 15.06 -13.12 -33.95
C ILE A 52 14.75 -11.62 -33.89
N ARG A 53 13.66 -11.25 -33.23
CA ARG A 53 13.44 -9.85 -32.82
C ARG A 53 14.40 -9.58 -31.68
N PHE A 54 15.43 -8.81 -31.97
CA PHE A 54 16.37 -8.30 -30.98
C PHE A 54 15.57 -7.55 -29.89
N HIS A 55 15.52 -8.11 -28.69
CA HIS A 55 14.93 -7.47 -27.50
C HIS A 55 16.09 -7.04 -26.59
N PRO A 56 16.39 -5.72 -26.45
CA PRO A 56 17.57 -5.24 -25.73
C PRO A 56 17.49 -5.37 -24.19
N TYR A 57 16.59 -6.21 -23.65
CA TYR A 57 16.39 -6.36 -22.20
C TYR A 57 16.41 -7.81 -21.69
N ALA A 58 16.90 -8.76 -22.49
CA ALA A 58 16.95 -10.17 -22.08
C ALA A 58 18.04 -10.50 -21.03
N GLU A 59 18.96 -9.58 -20.73
CA GLU A 59 20.12 -9.86 -19.86
C GLU A 59 19.96 -9.53 -18.38
N ALA A 60 18.89 -8.85 -17.94
CA ALA A 60 18.76 -8.43 -16.54
C ALA A 60 18.27 -9.54 -15.56
N ARG A 61 18.39 -10.83 -15.92
CA ARG A 61 17.84 -11.95 -15.15
C ARG A 61 18.85 -12.81 -14.42
N ARG A 62 20.10 -12.35 -14.25
CA ARG A 62 21.06 -13.04 -13.38
C ARG A 62 21.74 -12.06 -12.42
N ALA A 63 21.38 -12.25 -11.14
CA ALA A 63 22.09 -11.80 -9.94
C ALA A 63 22.16 -10.29 -9.62
N SER A 64 21.18 -9.79 -8.86
CA SER A 64 21.43 -8.76 -7.83
C SER A 64 20.24 -8.65 -6.85
N PRO A 65 20.46 -8.58 -5.52
CA PRO A 65 19.40 -8.38 -4.53
C PRO A 65 18.79 -6.97 -4.51
N ASN A 66 19.23 -6.06 -5.39
CA ASN A 66 18.79 -4.66 -5.45
C ASN A 66 17.71 -4.38 -6.51
N ASN A 67 16.83 -5.33 -6.82
CA ASN A 67 15.65 -5.10 -7.67
C ASN A 67 14.56 -4.30 -6.92
N ARG A 68 14.85 -3.03 -6.61
CA ARG A 68 13.81 -2.01 -6.45
C ARG A 68 13.47 -1.46 -7.84
N PRO A 69 12.20 -1.25 -8.18
CA PRO A 69 11.85 -0.48 -9.37
C PRO A 69 12.49 0.92 -9.25
N PRO A 70 12.92 1.54 -10.37
CA PRO A 70 13.45 2.90 -10.32
C PRO A 70 12.40 3.83 -9.70
N PRO A 71 12.81 4.78 -8.84
CA PRO A 71 11.88 5.76 -8.29
C PRO A 71 11.24 6.53 -9.44
N ILE A 72 9.92 6.66 -9.39
CA ILE A 72 9.15 7.49 -10.31
C ILE A 72 9.59 8.93 -10.04
N SER A 73 10.37 9.52 -10.95
CA SER A 73 10.72 10.93 -10.89
C SER A 73 9.47 11.76 -11.14
N ILE A 74 8.95 12.40 -10.09
CA ILE A 74 7.84 13.35 -10.18
C ILE A 74 8.45 14.74 -10.37
N PRO A 75 8.07 15.53 -11.40
CA PRO A 75 8.47 16.93 -11.47
C PRO A 75 7.84 17.70 -10.30
N ALA A 76 8.67 18.44 -9.58
CA ALA A 76 8.26 19.30 -8.48
C ALA A 76 7.18 20.29 -8.95
N ALA A 77 6.13 20.44 -8.14
CA ALA A 77 5.03 21.36 -8.37
C ALA A 77 5.54 22.78 -8.64
N VAL A 78 5.23 23.31 -9.83
CA VAL A 78 5.35 24.74 -10.13
C VAL A 78 4.11 25.43 -9.56
N ASN A 79 4.38 26.39 -8.68
CA ASN A 79 3.41 27.24 -8.02
C ASN A 79 2.49 27.97 -9.01
N ARG A 80 1.22 28.08 -8.64
CA ARG A 80 0.22 28.96 -9.27
C ARG A 80 0.58 30.44 -9.07
N SER A 81 0.37 31.24 -10.12
CA SER A 81 -0.30 32.55 -10.09
C SER A 81 -0.43 33.11 -11.54
N THR A 82 -1.66 33.18 -12.10
CA THR A 82 -2.38 34.42 -12.52
C THR A 82 -1.56 35.36 -13.44
N THR A 83 -1.90 35.59 -14.71
CA THR A 83 -2.95 36.54 -15.20
C THR A 83 -3.03 36.53 -16.75
N SER A 84 -4.24 36.72 -17.29
CA SER A 84 -4.79 37.06 -18.64
C SER A 84 -3.92 37.25 -19.93
N PRO A 85 -4.48 36.96 -21.15
CA PRO A 85 -4.00 37.41 -22.48
C PRO A 85 -4.91 38.50 -23.12
N PRO A 86 -4.76 38.96 -24.41
CA PRO A 86 -3.57 39.18 -25.28
C PRO A 86 -3.54 40.59 -25.97
N ALA A 87 -2.44 40.96 -26.64
CA ALA A 87 -2.45 41.96 -27.72
C ALA A 87 -1.29 41.72 -28.73
N SER A 88 -1.64 41.81 -30.02
CA SER A 88 -0.87 41.72 -31.28
C SER A 88 0.35 42.69 -31.33
N THR A 89 1.35 42.65 -32.23
CA THR A 89 1.42 42.35 -33.68
C THR A 89 2.91 42.36 -34.14
N GLU A 90 3.21 41.73 -35.29
CA GLU A 90 4.37 41.96 -36.21
C GLU A 90 5.80 41.62 -35.73
N SER A 91 6.72 41.00 -36.49
CA SER A 91 6.93 40.87 -37.95
C SER A 91 7.83 39.67 -38.28
N VAL A 92 7.59 39.04 -39.44
CA VAL A 92 8.37 37.97 -40.09
C VAL A 92 9.63 38.56 -40.79
N PRO A 93 10.69 37.77 -41.03
CA PRO A 93 11.05 37.50 -42.42
C PRO A 93 11.33 36.01 -42.73
N ASP A 94 11.08 35.68 -43.98
CA ASP A 94 10.89 34.38 -44.62
C ASP A 94 12.10 33.41 -44.71
N SER A 95 11.81 32.11 -44.43
CA SER A 95 12.06 30.87 -45.23
C SER A 95 13.47 30.51 -45.74
N PRO A 96 13.87 29.20 -45.80
CA PRO A 96 13.18 28.23 -46.68
C PRO A 96 13.11 26.76 -46.18
N LEU A 97 12.14 26.01 -46.75
CA LEU A 97 12.03 24.54 -46.85
C LEU A 97 11.27 23.75 -45.76
N THR A 98 9.94 23.89 -45.71
CA THR A 98 8.96 22.82 -46.09
C THR A 98 7.53 23.35 -45.90
N PRO A 99 6.58 23.12 -46.82
CA PRO A 99 5.17 23.39 -46.57
C PRO A 99 4.68 22.37 -45.52
N ILE A 100 4.49 22.82 -44.29
CA ILE A 100 3.66 22.08 -43.33
C ILE A 100 2.23 22.23 -43.82
N ASP A 101 1.71 21.15 -44.37
CA ASP A 101 0.31 20.99 -44.74
C ASP A 101 -0.57 21.24 -43.49
N PRO A 102 -1.45 22.26 -43.48
CA PRO A 102 -2.33 22.52 -42.34
C PRO A 102 -3.48 21.51 -42.22
N SER A 103 -3.51 20.47 -43.05
CA SER A 103 -4.50 19.38 -42.96
C SER A 103 -4.09 18.23 -42.03
N GLN A 104 -2.97 18.34 -41.30
CA GLN A 104 -2.61 17.36 -40.28
C GLN A 104 -3.47 17.59 -39.01
N PRO A 105 -4.43 16.70 -38.67
CA PRO A 105 -5.08 16.81 -37.38
C PRO A 105 -4.01 16.66 -36.31
N GLU A 106 -3.98 17.59 -35.34
CA GLU A 106 -3.19 17.49 -34.12
C GLU A 106 -3.53 16.18 -33.40
N THR A 107 -2.88 15.10 -33.82
CA THR A 107 -3.04 13.77 -33.24
C THR A 107 -1.99 13.61 -32.15
N SER A 108 -1.88 14.61 -31.28
CA SER A 108 -1.18 14.50 -30.01
C SER A 108 -2.19 14.58 -28.88
N ARG A 109 -3.28 13.83 -28.99
CA ARG A 109 -3.99 13.37 -27.81
C ARG A 109 -3.10 12.32 -27.19
N ALA A 110 -2.11 12.76 -26.40
CA ALA A 110 -1.27 11.88 -25.61
C ALA A 110 -2.21 10.99 -24.79
N GLU A 111 -2.39 9.75 -25.23
CA GLU A 111 -3.23 8.80 -24.52
C GLU A 111 -2.63 8.66 -23.13
N THR A 112 -3.38 9.09 -22.12
CA THR A 112 -2.97 8.94 -20.72
C THR A 112 -2.77 7.46 -20.48
N VAL A 113 -1.51 7.02 -20.44
CA VAL A 113 -1.15 5.62 -20.27
C VAL A 113 -1.66 5.19 -18.90
N LYS A 114 -2.79 4.48 -18.88
CA LYS A 114 -3.38 4.00 -17.63
C LYS A 114 -2.43 2.99 -16.99
N ILE A 115 -2.04 3.26 -15.76
CA ILE A 115 -1.12 2.40 -15.02
C ILE A 115 -1.91 1.14 -14.60
N ARG A 116 -1.47 -0.03 -15.07
CA ARG A 116 -2.07 -1.33 -14.71
C ARG A 116 -1.75 -1.70 -13.26
N PRO A 117 -2.64 -2.44 -12.57
CA PRO A 117 -2.41 -2.87 -11.20
C PRO A 117 -1.22 -3.85 -11.10
N PRO A 118 -0.36 -3.72 -10.07
CA PRO A 118 0.70 -4.69 -9.79
C PRO A 118 0.13 -6.02 -9.30
N ARG A 119 0.85 -7.13 -9.52
CA ARG A 119 0.43 -8.48 -9.05
C ARG A 119 0.29 -8.59 -7.53
N ILE A 120 1.06 -7.79 -6.78
CA ILE A 120 0.98 -7.71 -5.32
C ILE A 120 0.50 -6.31 -4.96
N MET A 121 -0.72 -6.24 -4.42
CA MET A 121 -1.41 -4.99 -4.12
C MET A 121 -1.34 -4.69 -2.62
N SER A 122 -0.28 -3.98 -2.18
CA SER A 122 -0.24 -3.41 -0.83
C SER A 122 0.50 -2.08 -0.82
N VAL A 123 0.13 -1.20 0.10
CA VAL A 123 0.68 0.17 0.22
C VAL A 123 2.20 0.13 0.43
N SER A 124 2.70 -0.78 1.25
CA SER A 124 4.13 -0.92 1.54
C SER A 124 4.97 -1.38 0.34
N HIS A 125 4.34 -2.06 -0.63
CA HIS A 125 5.02 -2.55 -1.84
C HIS A 125 4.82 -1.64 -3.05
N ALA A 126 4.10 -0.52 -2.88
CA ALA A 126 3.84 0.44 -3.95
C ALA A 126 5.07 1.34 -4.28
N GLY A 127 6.16 1.22 -3.52
CA GLY A 127 7.39 1.99 -3.72
C GLY A 127 7.31 3.45 -3.24
N TRP A 128 6.23 3.84 -2.54
CA TRP A 128 6.07 5.20 -2.01
C TRP A 128 7.00 5.46 -0.83
N HIS A 129 7.44 6.71 -0.68
CA HIS A 129 8.24 7.13 0.46
C HIS A 129 7.43 7.05 1.77
N GLU A 130 8.06 6.76 2.90
CA GLU A 130 7.36 6.55 4.19
C GLU A 130 6.53 7.77 4.61
N ALA A 131 7.07 8.98 4.46
CA ALA A 131 6.34 10.22 4.74
C ALA A 131 5.07 10.37 3.88
N GLN A 132 5.14 10.04 2.59
CA GLN A 132 3.98 10.06 1.69
C GLN A 132 2.96 8.98 2.05
N GLN A 133 3.43 7.79 2.43
CA GLN A 133 2.53 6.72 2.88
C GLN A 133 1.74 7.15 4.12
N ALA A 134 2.35 7.86 5.06
CA ALA A 134 1.67 8.38 6.24
C ALA A 134 0.56 9.38 5.86
N GLU A 135 0.87 10.34 4.98
CA GLU A 135 -0.10 11.32 4.48
C GLU A 135 -1.27 10.66 3.75
N TYR A 136 -0.98 9.71 2.85
CA TYR A 136 -2.00 8.99 2.10
C TYR A 136 -2.90 8.14 3.01
N ARG A 137 -2.34 7.58 4.09
CA ARG A 137 -3.11 6.86 5.10
C ARG A 137 -4.05 7.79 5.86
N GLU A 138 -3.63 9.00 6.20
CA GLU A 138 -4.51 9.98 6.85
C GLU A 138 -5.66 10.40 5.93
N ILE A 139 -5.37 10.66 4.65
CA ILE A 139 -6.41 10.95 3.63
C ILE A 139 -7.39 9.77 3.51
N ALA A 140 -6.88 8.54 3.47
CA ALA A 140 -7.73 7.36 3.43
C ALA A 140 -8.58 7.22 4.71
N LYS A 141 -8.03 7.54 5.89
CA LYS A 141 -8.79 7.53 7.16
C LYS A 141 -9.92 8.54 7.15
N THR A 142 -9.69 9.77 6.66
CA THR A 142 -10.74 10.80 6.60
C THR A 142 -11.84 10.38 5.62
N ALA A 143 -11.47 9.85 4.45
CA ALA A 143 -12.42 9.33 3.47
C ALA A 143 -13.27 8.18 4.02
N ILE A 144 -12.65 7.23 4.74
CA ILE A 144 -13.34 6.11 5.39
C ILE A 144 -14.32 6.64 6.44
N ARG A 145 -13.88 7.52 7.36
CA ARG A 145 -14.75 8.05 8.42
C ARG A 145 -15.96 8.81 7.86
N ALA A 146 -15.79 9.49 6.73
CA ALA A 146 -16.86 10.27 6.12
C ALA A 146 -17.88 9.40 5.36
N ASN A 147 -17.46 8.31 4.73
CA ASN A 147 -18.29 7.62 3.73
C ASN A 147 -18.50 6.12 3.99
N LEU A 148 -17.67 5.48 4.81
CA LEU A 148 -17.61 4.02 4.89
C LEU A 148 -17.76 3.52 6.33
N ASP A 149 -18.39 2.36 6.46
CA ASP A 149 -18.48 1.63 7.72
C ASP A 149 -17.25 0.73 7.89
N PHE A 150 -16.41 1.04 8.89
CA PHE A 150 -15.17 0.31 9.17
C PHE A 150 -15.40 -1.08 9.81
N MET A 151 -16.64 -1.42 10.16
CA MET A 151 -16.98 -2.77 10.66
C MET A 151 -17.16 -3.78 9.51
N LYS A 152 -17.53 -3.30 8.31
CA LYS A 152 -17.78 -4.12 7.12
C LYS A 152 -16.55 -4.25 6.25
N SER A 153 -16.48 -5.34 5.45
CA SER A 153 -15.43 -5.47 4.45
C SER A 153 -15.69 -4.53 3.26
N LEU A 154 -14.63 -4.12 2.55
CA LEU A 154 -14.76 -3.22 1.38
C LEU A 154 -15.64 -3.81 0.26
N GLY A 155 -15.81 -5.13 0.22
CA GLY A 155 -16.69 -5.82 -0.73
C GLY A 155 -18.16 -5.82 -0.33
N GLU A 156 -18.46 -5.75 0.97
CA GLU A 156 -19.82 -5.70 1.54
C GLU A 156 -20.37 -4.27 1.62
N GLN A 157 -19.52 -3.26 1.40
CA GLN A 157 -19.91 -1.86 1.42
C GLN A 157 -20.73 -1.49 0.19
N ASP A 158 -21.59 -0.47 0.36
CA ASP A 158 -22.36 0.06 -0.74
C ASP A 158 -21.43 0.61 -1.84
N LYS A 159 -21.76 0.28 -3.10
CA LYS A 159 -20.99 0.71 -4.27
C LYS A 159 -20.97 2.23 -4.38
N THR A 160 -22.05 2.91 -4.00
CA THR A 160 -22.12 4.38 -4.06
C THR A 160 -21.22 5.02 -3.00
N ALA A 161 -21.26 4.50 -1.77
CA ALA A 161 -20.41 4.94 -0.67
C ALA A 161 -18.92 4.74 -0.98
N ARG A 162 -18.57 3.57 -1.55
CA ARG A 162 -17.21 3.29 -2.03
C ARG A 162 -16.78 4.25 -3.12
N GLY A 163 -17.64 4.53 -4.10
CA GLY A 163 -17.37 5.51 -5.15
C GLY A 163 -17.11 6.91 -4.59
N LYS A 164 -17.87 7.35 -3.59
CA LYS A 164 -17.64 8.64 -2.90
C LYS A 164 -16.29 8.66 -2.18
N ALA A 165 -15.96 7.60 -1.44
CA ALA A 165 -14.68 7.51 -0.75
C ALA A 165 -13.49 7.53 -1.72
N ILE A 166 -13.61 6.83 -2.86
CA ILE A 166 -12.60 6.85 -3.92
C ILE A 166 -12.43 8.26 -4.49
N LYS A 167 -13.53 8.96 -4.80
CA LYS A 167 -13.49 10.34 -5.30
C LYS A 167 -12.78 11.29 -4.35
N VAL A 168 -13.06 11.21 -3.04
CA VAL A 168 -12.37 12.03 -2.02
C VAL A 168 -10.86 11.81 -2.05
N ILE A 169 -10.40 10.56 -2.22
CA ILE A 169 -8.98 10.25 -2.33
C ILE A 169 -8.42 10.76 -3.65
N GLU A 170 -9.11 10.59 -4.77
CA GLU A 170 -8.65 11.10 -6.08
C GLU A 170 -8.57 12.62 -6.15
N ASP A 171 -9.48 13.32 -5.48
CA ASP A 171 -9.47 14.78 -5.41
C ASP A 171 -8.32 15.31 -4.54
N ALA A 172 -7.97 14.58 -3.48
CA ALA A 172 -6.79 14.88 -2.67
C ALA A 172 -5.48 14.44 -3.34
N LEU A 173 -5.51 13.34 -4.10
CA LEU A 173 -4.36 12.70 -4.73
C LEU A 173 -4.62 12.48 -6.23
N PRO A 174 -4.41 13.53 -7.05
CA PRO A 174 -4.69 13.48 -8.48
C PRO A 174 -3.94 12.37 -9.23
N ILE A 175 -2.79 11.92 -8.72
CA ILE A 175 -2.00 10.81 -9.27
C ILE A 175 -2.81 9.51 -9.39
N PHE A 176 -3.84 9.31 -8.56
CA PHE A 176 -4.67 8.12 -8.63
C PHE A 176 -5.73 8.18 -9.73
N LYS A 177 -5.97 9.34 -10.36
CA LYS A 177 -6.85 9.46 -11.53
C LYS A 177 -6.27 8.75 -12.76
N GLU A 178 -4.94 8.58 -12.81
CA GLU A 178 -4.23 7.90 -13.89
C GLU A 178 -4.21 6.37 -13.73
N HIS A 179 -4.65 5.86 -12.56
CA HIS A 179 -4.68 4.44 -12.29
C HIS A 179 -5.91 3.77 -12.89
N GLU A 180 -5.71 2.66 -13.61
CA GLU A 180 -6.82 1.90 -14.18
C GLU A 180 -7.76 1.38 -13.10
N ASN A 181 -9.07 1.57 -13.26
CA ASN A 181 -10.08 1.12 -12.29
C ASN A 181 -9.83 1.62 -10.85
N ASN A 182 -9.13 2.74 -10.71
CA ASN A 182 -8.87 3.42 -9.44
C ASN A 182 -8.18 2.48 -8.44
N TRP A 183 -7.31 1.59 -8.95
CA TRP A 183 -6.70 0.54 -8.15
C TRP A 183 -5.88 1.12 -6.99
N GLY A 184 -5.18 2.24 -7.18
CA GLY A 184 -4.38 2.88 -6.13
C GLY A 184 -5.23 3.36 -4.95
N ALA A 185 -6.33 4.07 -5.23
CA ALA A 185 -7.29 4.50 -4.21
C ALA A 185 -7.93 3.28 -3.50
N THR A 186 -8.25 2.23 -4.27
CA THR A 186 -8.84 1.00 -3.73
C THR A 186 -7.89 0.27 -2.77
N ILE A 187 -6.59 0.22 -3.07
CA ILE A 187 -5.58 -0.37 -2.17
C ILE A 187 -5.53 0.40 -0.85
N LEU A 188 -5.46 1.73 -0.92
CA LEU A 188 -5.40 2.58 0.27
C LEU A 188 -6.62 2.38 1.16
N LEU A 189 -7.82 2.37 0.57
CA LEU A 189 -9.06 2.10 1.30
C LEU A 189 -9.04 0.73 1.97
N ARG A 190 -8.63 -0.32 1.24
CA ARG A 190 -8.59 -1.69 1.77
C ARG A 190 -7.61 -1.82 2.93
N ASP A 191 -6.39 -1.33 2.76
CA ASP A 191 -5.35 -1.41 3.78
C ASP A 191 -5.75 -0.62 5.03
N GLN A 192 -6.32 0.57 4.83
CA GLN A 192 -6.70 1.44 5.93
C GLN A 192 -7.97 0.96 6.66
N LEU A 193 -8.96 0.39 5.96
CA LEU A 193 -10.11 -0.27 6.58
C LEU A 193 -9.66 -1.43 7.47
N LYS A 194 -8.75 -2.26 6.97
CA LYS A 194 -8.20 -3.39 7.75
C LYS A 194 -7.49 -2.88 9.01
N SER A 195 -6.61 -1.88 8.87
CA SER A 195 -5.91 -1.25 10.00
C SER A 195 -6.90 -0.70 11.04
N MET A 196 -7.94 0.02 10.61
CA MET A 196 -8.96 0.57 11.51
C MET A 196 -9.74 -0.55 12.23
N LYS A 197 -10.14 -1.60 11.52
CA LYS A 197 -10.81 -2.77 12.12
C LYS A 197 -9.93 -3.43 13.19
N ASP A 198 -8.66 -3.68 12.88
CA ASP A 198 -7.71 -4.32 13.79
C ASP A 198 -7.45 -3.45 15.04
N THR A 199 -7.31 -2.14 14.87
CA THR A 199 -7.12 -1.21 16.00
C THR A 199 -8.35 -1.16 16.92
N THR A 200 -9.56 -1.17 16.35
CA THR A 200 -10.80 -1.23 17.12
C THR A 200 -10.92 -2.54 17.88
N ALA A 201 -10.68 -3.68 17.22
CA ALA A 201 -10.71 -4.99 17.87
C ALA A 201 -9.66 -5.12 19.00
N LYS A 202 -8.48 -4.51 18.82
CA LYS A 202 -7.46 -4.45 19.86
C LYS A 202 -7.90 -3.58 21.04
N ARG A 203 -8.59 -2.47 20.77
CA ARG A 203 -9.13 -1.57 21.80
C ARG A 203 -10.22 -2.26 22.61
N THR A 204 -11.17 -2.95 21.97
CA THR A 204 -12.26 -3.65 22.68
C THR A 204 -11.72 -4.75 23.58
N LYS A 205 -10.77 -5.57 23.09
CA LYS A 205 -10.09 -6.59 23.92
C LYS A 205 -9.42 -6.01 25.17
N ARG A 206 -8.77 -4.85 25.04
CA ARG A 206 -8.14 -4.16 26.18
C ARG A 206 -9.16 -3.66 27.19
N VAL A 207 -10.30 -3.15 26.73
CA VAL A 207 -11.38 -2.69 27.62
C VAL A 207 -12.01 -3.87 28.35
N GLN A 208 -12.32 -4.96 27.64
CA GLN A 208 -12.86 -6.19 28.24
C GLN A 208 -11.90 -6.79 29.28
N ALA A 209 -10.60 -6.85 28.98
CA ALA A 209 -9.60 -7.35 29.92
C ALA A 209 -9.42 -6.45 31.15
N LYS A 210 -9.70 -5.15 31.05
CA LYS A 210 -9.71 -4.25 32.22
C LYS A 210 -10.98 -4.46 33.06
N ALA A 211 -12.13 -4.61 32.41
CA ALA A 211 -13.40 -4.87 33.10
C ALA A 211 -13.37 -6.19 33.87
N SER A 212 -12.85 -7.27 33.26
CA SER A 212 -12.73 -8.57 33.94
C SER A 212 -11.78 -8.55 35.13
N LYS A 213 -10.69 -7.77 35.07
CA LYS A 213 -9.79 -7.57 36.21
C LYS A 213 -10.45 -6.81 37.35
N ALA A 214 -11.25 -5.78 37.04
CA ALA A 214 -11.97 -5.00 38.04
C ALA A 214 -13.05 -5.83 38.76
N SER A 215 -13.76 -6.71 38.04
CA SER A 215 -14.74 -7.60 38.65
C SER A 215 -14.12 -8.70 39.52
N THR A 216 -12.93 -9.21 39.16
CA THR A 216 -12.23 -10.20 39.99
C THR A 216 -11.72 -9.59 41.29
N SER A 217 -11.27 -8.32 41.30
CA SER A 217 -10.83 -7.64 42.53
C SER A 217 -11.95 -7.28 43.51
N GLN A 218 -13.21 -7.34 43.10
CA GLN A 218 -14.37 -7.11 43.98
C GLN A 218 -14.93 -8.39 44.61
N ALA A 219 -14.52 -9.57 44.14
CA ALA A 219 -14.97 -10.86 44.68
C ALA A 219 -14.08 -11.40 45.83
N ASP A 220 -12.88 -10.82 46.00
CA ASP A 220 -11.89 -11.22 47.02
C ASP A 220 -11.79 -10.22 48.21
N ALA A 221 -12.77 -9.33 48.35
CA ALA A 221 -12.89 -8.37 49.47
C ALA A 221 -14.15 -8.65 50.28
#